data_AF-A0A2T6N9Y8-F1
#
_entry.id   AF-A0A2T6N9Y8-F1
#
_cell.length_a   1.000
_cell.length_b   1.000
_cell.length_c   1.000
_cell.angle_alpha   90.00
_cell.angle_beta   90.00
_cell.angle_gamma   90.00
#
_symmetry.space_group_name_H-M   'P 1'
#
loop_
_entity.id
_entity.type
_entity.pdbx_description
1 polymer ?
#
loop_
_entity_poly.entity_id
_entity_poly.type
_entity_poly.pdbx_seq_one_letter_code
_entity_poly.pdbx_strand_id
1 'polypeptide(L)'
;MELSLFGGFQLIDDSGTAVDLRSRKAKALLAWLALHQEKPQPRDRLALLLWEESNDAQARHSLRQALSGLRKVLGDHADALAADQESVLL
;
A
#
# COMPACT_ATOMS: atom_id res chain seq x y z
N MET A 1 -4.64 14.41 0.57
CA MET A 1 -4.21 13.49 -0.50
C MET A 1 -5.47 12.93 -1.14
N GLU A 2 -5.49 12.75 -2.46
CA GLU A 2 -6.62 12.17 -3.20
C GLU A 2 -6.15 10.93 -3.99
N LEU A 3 -6.91 9.83 -3.86
CA LEU A 3 -6.68 8.59 -4.60
C LEU A 3 -7.86 8.32 -5.53
N SER A 4 -7.58 8.28 -6.83
CA SER A 4 -8.53 7.88 -7.86
C SER A 4 -8.13 6.53 -8.44
N LEU A 5 -9.11 5.60 -8.47
CA LEU A 5 -8.93 4.23 -8.98
C LEU A 5 -9.78 3.94 -10.23
N PHE A 6 -10.73 4.82 -10.54
CA PHE A 6 -11.55 4.72 -11.75
C PHE A 6 -10.83 5.36 -12.93
N GLY A 7 -10.59 4.59 -13.99
CA GLY A 7 -9.79 5.04 -15.15
C GLY A 7 -8.28 4.82 -15.00
N GLY A 8 -7.83 4.20 -13.90
CA GLY A 8 -6.43 3.91 -13.63
C GLY A 8 -6.04 4.27 -12.20
N PHE A 9 -4.76 4.08 -11.85
CA PHE A 9 -4.23 4.50 -10.57
C PHE A 9 -3.72 5.95 -10.66
N GLN A 10 -4.28 6.85 -9.86
CA GLN A 10 -3.81 8.22 -9.71
C GLN A 10 -3.79 8.63 -8.23
N LEU A 11 -2.66 9.12 -7.77
CA LEU A 11 -2.48 9.67 -6.42
C LEU A 11 -2.04 11.13 -6.54
N ILE A 12 -2.74 12.03 -5.88
CA ILE A 12 -2.48 13.47 -5.89
C ILE A 12 -2.23 13.93 -4.45
N ASP A 13 -1.14 14.66 -4.23
CA ASP A 13 -0.83 15.23 -2.92
C ASP A 13 -1.64 16.51 -2.63
N ASP A 14 -1.47 17.07 -1.43
CA ASP A 14 -2.21 18.27 -1.02
C ASP A 14 -1.83 19.52 -1.82
N SER A 15 -0.71 19.50 -2.55
CA SER A 15 -0.30 20.58 -3.46
C SER A 15 -0.95 20.47 -4.85
N GLY A 16 -1.70 19.39 -5.11
CA GLY A 16 -2.24 19.08 -6.43
C GLY A 16 -1.22 18.39 -7.35
N THR A 17 -0.07 17.95 -6.83
CA THR A 17 0.97 17.30 -7.62
C THR A 17 0.73 15.80 -7.70
N ALA A 18 0.91 15.23 -8.90
CA ALA A 18 0.80 13.80 -9.10
C ALA A 18 1.98 13.06 -8.45
N VAL A 19 1.66 12.08 -7.62
CA VAL A 19 2.62 11.28 -6.87
C VAL A 19 2.88 9.95 -7.60
N ASP A 20 4.12 9.73 -8.05
CA ASP A 20 4.48 8.52 -8.82
C ASP A 20 4.83 7.33 -7.93
N LEU A 21 3.95 6.33 -7.90
CA LEU A 21 4.21 4.99 -7.37
C LEU A 21 4.67 4.05 -8.50
N ARG A 22 6.00 3.96 -8.71
CA ARG A 22 6.57 3.14 -9.80
C ARG A 22 6.21 1.66 -9.73
N SER A 23 6.08 1.10 -8.52
CA SER A 23 5.79 -0.33 -8.34
C SER A 23 4.32 -0.64 -8.55
N ARG A 24 4.00 -1.51 -9.51
CA ARG A 24 2.64 -2.05 -9.72
C ARG A 24 2.07 -2.70 -8.45
N LYS A 25 2.90 -3.43 -7.69
CA LYS A 25 2.49 -4.07 -6.44
C LYS A 25 2.27 -3.05 -5.32
N ALA A 26 3.03 -1.96 -5.27
CA ALA A 26 2.78 -0.86 -4.31
C ALA A 26 1.48 -0.12 -4.63
N LYS A 27 1.20 0.15 -5.92
CA LYS A 27 -0.09 0.69 -6.39
C LYS A 27 -1.26 -0.20 -5.96
N ALA A 28 -1.15 -1.51 -6.23
CA ALA A 28 -2.16 -2.48 -5.85
C ALA A 28 -2.36 -2.56 -4.32
N LEU A 29 -1.28 -2.51 -3.54
CA LEU A 29 -1.34 -2.48 -2.07
C LEU A 29 -2.09 -1.24 -1.56
N LEU A 30 -1.73 -0.04 -2.03
CA LEU A 30 -2.42 1.18 -1.60
C LEU A 30 -3.89 1.17 -2.01
N ALA A 31 -4.19 0.75 -3.25
CA ALA A 31 -5.57 0.63 -3.72
C ALA A 31 -6.37 -0.36 -2.87
N TRP A 32 -5.81 -1.53 -2.54
CA TRP A 32 -6.47 -2.52 -1.71
C TRP A 32 -6.79 -1.97 -0.32
N LEU A 33 -5.81 -1.33 0.32
CA LEU A 33 -5.98 -0.74 1.64
C LEU A 33 -7.02 0.39 1.63
N ALA A 34 -6.98 1.26 0.63
CA ALA A 34 -7.96 2.34 0.48
C ALA A 34 -9.40 1.84 0.22
N LEU A 35 -9.57 0.68 -0.40
CA LEU A 35 -10.89 0.05 -0.58
C LEU A 35 -11.39 -0.65 0.70
N HIS A 36 -10.50 -0.93 1.65
CA HIS A 36 -10.81 -1.60 2.91
C HIS A 36 -10.47 -0.72 4.12
N GLN A 37 -10.67 0.59 3.98
CA GLN A 37 -10.45 1.57 5.04
C GLN A 37 -11.13 1.14 6.35
N GLU A 38 -10.50 1.49 7.47
CA GLU A 38 -10.97 1.21 8.85
C GLU A 38 -11.03 -0.29 9.23
N LYS A 39 -10.58 -1.20 8.34
CA LYS A 39 -10.52 -2.64 8.63
C LYS A 39 -9.08 -3.15 8.55
N PRO A 40 -8.48 -3.59 9.68
CA PRO A 40 -7.15 -4.19 9.67
C PRO A 40 -7.09 -5.38 8.69
N GLN A 41 -6.14 -5.32 7.77
CA GLN A 41 -5.89 -6.35 6.77
C GLN A 41 -4.73 -7.25 7.21
N PRO A 42 -4.92 -8.59 7.28
CA PRO A 42 -3.84 -9.49 7.66
C PRO A 42 -2.66 -9.39 6.70
N ARG A 43 -1.45 -9.22 7.24
CA ARG A 43 -0.21 -9.08 6.47
C ARG A 43 0.08 -10.31 5.63
N ASP A 44 -0.15 -11.49 6.18
CA ASP A 44 0.07 -12.75 5.46
C ASP A 44 -0.89 -12.88 4.27
N ARG A 45 -2.14 -12.42 4.41
CA ARG A 45 -3.10 -12.37 3.30
C ARG A 45 -2.65 -11.40 2.22
N LEU A 46 -2.21 -10.20 2.59
CA LEU A 46 -1.73 -9.20 1.62
C LEU A 46 -0.46 -9.69 0.91
N ALA A 47 0.45 -10.34 1.63
CA ALA A 47 1.66 -10.92 1.07
C ALA A 47 1.35 -11.99 0.02
N LEU A 48 0.47 -12.95 0.37
CA LEU A 48 0.06 -14.03 -0.54
C LEU A 48 -0.69 -13.50 -1.76
N LEU A 49 -1.64 -12.58 -1.55
CA LEU A 49 -2.47 -12.02 -2.62
C LEU A 49 -1.64 -11.22 -3.63
N LEU A 50 -0.69 -10.43 -3.15
CA LEU A 50 0.07 -9.52 -4.00
C LEU A 50 1.38 -10.14 -4.51
N TRP A 51 1.93 -11.17 -3.87
CA TRP A 51 3.18 -11.83 -4.30
C TRP A 51 3.01 -13.35 -4.41
N GLU A 52 1.96 -13.78 -5.11
CA GLU A 52 1.57 -15.20 -5.26
C GLU A 52 2.67 -16.13 -5.80
N GLU A 53 3.57 -15.62 -6.64
CA GLU A 53 4.68 -16.40 -7.21
C GLU A 53 5.89 -16.54 -6.27
N SER A 54 5.88 -15.83 -5.15
CA SER A 54 6.98 -15.84 -4.17
C SER A 54 6.73 -16.85 -3.07
N ASN A 55 7.80 -17.45 -2.54
CA ASN A 55 7.68 -18.16 -1.26
C ASN A 55 7.30 -17.20 -0.13
N ASP A 56 6.77 -17.74 0.97
CA ASP A 56 6.25 -16.97 2.10
C ASP A 56 7.25 -15.94 2.65
N ALA A 57 8.52 -16.32 2.81
CA ALA A 57 9.55 -15.43 3.33
C ALA A 57 9.79 -14.23 2.39
N GLN A 58 9.82 -14.48 1.08
CA GLN A 58 10.03 -13.47 0.06
C GLN A 58 8.80 -12.60 -0.17
N ALA A 59 7.59 -13.15 -0.07
CA ALA A 59 6.32 -12.40 -0.10
C ALA A 59 6.24 -11.44 1.09
N ARG A 60 6.51 -11.91 2.32
CA ARG A 60 6.56 -11.08 3.53
C ARG A 60 7.63 -9.99 3.46
N HIS A 61 8.81 -10.32 2.92
CA HIS A 61 9.87 -9.33 2.70
C HIS A 61 9.41 -8.24 1.71
N SER A 62 8.81 -8.64 0.59
CA SER A 62 8.32 -7.72 -0.43
C SER A 62 7.20 -6.82 0.10
N LEU A 63 6.29 -7.35 0.92
CA LEU A 63 5.28 -6.55 1.60
C LEU A 63 5.91 -5.49 2.51
N ARG A 64 6.92 -5.85 3.32
CA ARG A 64 7.64 -4.87 4.16
C ARG A 64 8.29 -3.76 3.34
N GLN A 65 8.93 -4.11 2.22
CA GLN A 65 9.53 -3.12 1.31
C GLN A 65 8.46 -2.20 0.69
N ALA A 66 7.32 -2.76 0.25
CA ALA A 66 6.22 -1.99 -0.30
C ALA A 66 5.62 -1.02 0.73
N LEU A 67 5.37 -1.46 1.98
CA LEU A 67 4.87 -0.60 3.05
C LEU A 67 5.86 0.52 3.40
N SER A 68 7.15 0.22 3.45
CA SER A 68 8.20 1.23 3.66
C SER A 68 8.23 2.27 2.52
N GLY A 69 8.10 1.81 1.28
CA GLY A 69 7.96 2.69 0.12
C GLY A 69 6.71 3.56 0.19
N LEU A 70 5.56 2.99 0.56
CA LEU A 70 4.32 3.74 0.72
C LEU A 70 4.44 4.83 1.79
N ARG A 71 5.02 4.54 2.96
CA ARG A 71 5.24 5.56 4.01
C ARG A 71 6.06 6.75 3.50
N LYS A 72 7.11 6.49 2.72
CA LYS A 72 7.93 7.57 2.13
C LYS A 72 7.14 8.42 1.14
N VAL A 73 6.25 7.80 0.38
CA VAL A 73 5.43 8.45 -0.64
C VAL A 73 4.27 9.25 -0.02
N LEU A 74 3.68 8.75 1.06
CA LEU A 74 2.59 9.41 1.78
C LEU A 74 3.07 10.65 2.55
N GLY A 75 4.36 10.75 2.88
CA GLY A 75 4.93 11.93 3.54
C GLY A 75 4.23 12.22 4.86
N ASP A 76 3.65 13.41 4.98
CA ASP A 76 2.91 13.86 6.18
C ASP A 76 1.67 13.00 6.48
N HIS A 77 1.18 12.23 5.50
CA HIS A 77 0.07 11.28 5.65
C HIS A 77 0.52 9.87 6.06
N ALA A 78 1.81 9.65 6.34
CA ALA A 78 2.33 8.32 6.66
C ALA A 78 1.69 7.69 7.90
N ASP A 79 1.19 8.50 8.83
CA ASP A 79 0.52 8.05 10.06
C ASP A 79 -0.85 7.40 9.80
N ALA A 80 -1.48 7.67 8.64
CA ALA A 80 -2.66 6.93 8.22
C ALA A 80 -2.34 5.44 7.96
N LEU A 81 -1.10 5.12 7.55
CA LEU A 81 -0.66 3.75 7.30
C LEU A 81 -0.12 3.10 8.58
N ALA A 82 -1.03 2.63 9.43
CA ALA A 82 -0.70 1.82 10.59
C ALA A 82 -0.33 0.39 10.16
N ALA A 83 0.79 -0.12 10.64
CA ALA A 83 1.17 -1.51 10.36
C ALA A 83 2.00 -2.09 11.51
N ASP A 84 1.56 -3.24 12.02
CA ASP A 84 2.23 -4.00 13.07
C ASP A 84 2.78 -5.32 12.51
N GLN A 85 3.00 -6.33 13.36
CA GLN A 85 3.50 -7.64 12.95
C GLN A 85 2.45 -8.53 12.26
N GLU A 86 1.16 -8.29 12.49
CA GLU A 86 0.04 -9.12 12.05
C GLU A 86 -0.83 -8.45 10.98
N SER A 87 -1.01 -7.12 11.06
CA SER A 87 -1.99 -6.38 10.28
C SER A 87 -1.44 -5.08 9.68
N VAL A 88 -2.17 -4.58 8.67
CA VAL A 88 -2.00 -3.26 8.07
C VAL A 88 -3.36 -2.58 7.98
N LEU A 89 -3.41 -1.30 8.34
CA LEU A 89 -4.59 -0.45 8.26
C LEU A 89 -4.23 0.84 7.53
N LEU A 90 -5.19 1.36 6.77
CA LEU A 90 -5.16 2.68 6.14
C LEU A 90 -6.42 3.45 6.57
#